data_AF-A0A2W5DWW9-F1
#
_entry.id   AF-A0A2W5DWW9-F1
#
_cell.length_a   1.000
_cell.length_b   1.000
_cell.length_c   1.000
_cell.angle_alpha   90.00
_cell.angle_beta   90.00
_cell.angle_gamma   90.00
#
_symmetry.space_group_name_H-M   'P 1'
#
loop_
_entity.id
_entity.type
_entity.pdbx_description
1 polymer ?
#
loop_
_entity_poly.entity_id
_entity_poly.type
_entity_poly.pdbx_seq_one_letter_code
_entity_poly.pdbx_strand_id
1 'polypeptide(L)'
;MIRSLLLLGLALSGLAQASELSLPAQVGRAMFMDPSLSGSGRMSCASCHDPAHHYAPANDLRVQLGGPHLDKPGQRAVPTLTYKNYTPAYADLADNPDGVSPPGPGGGFAWDGRANTLAEQATIPLLSPIEMANKSPADVVAKLRKAGYAPLFRQAFGDQIFTQPRLAFARAMDALQAFQMEDASFHPYTSKYDYYASNKVGGELTPAEARGFAVFQDPNRGNCAACHYSGAGVGGSVAQFTDYSFSAIGVPQRPGAPLDLGICDRRDHPARATPELCGLFKTPTLRNVATRKAFFHNGVIATLEEAVRFYATRDSNPEKWYPTVKGRVQKFNSLPRKYQANIDTQLPMDGRRAGSTPPMNEQDIQDLLAFLNTLTDGYRPPQTAEALAPALDRWLARSGSVCVARPDWPIDVSARDVAAGTRNARQLPALAHAGLVTAHEGYVDYRDEQGAVERVPTRRYELTEAGRQALQPGRDGKPDLCAGQLALERVVRVEPRHGTGDAGEHASVHYLYRFKALPWAQDAEVRRAFPLLDALLQGQGQHEMQQSFHVEGAAWVADLTVEGTR
;
A
#
# COMPACT_ATOMS: atom_id res chain seq x y z
N MET A 1 -46.68 -4.69 -37.84
CA MET A 1 -45.37 -5.34 -38.04
C MET A 1 -44.31 -4.47 -37.38
N ILE A 2 -43.98 -4.72 -36.11
CA ILE A 2 -42.91 -4.03 -35.39
C ILE A 2 -41.97 -5.14 -34.92
N ARG A 3 -40.74 -5.13 -35.45
CA ARG A 3 -39.70 -6.11 -35.13
C ARG A 3 -38.92 -5.64 -33.90
N SER A 4 -38.88 -6.53 -32.91
CA SER A 4 -38.02 -6.50 -31.73
C SER A 4 -36.54 -6.48 -32.11
N LEU A 5 -35.74 -5.73 -31.34
CA LEU A 5 -34.31 -6.01 -31.16
C LEU A 5 -34.03 -6.11 -29.66
N LEU A 6 -33.62 -7.30 -29.23
CA LEU A 6 -33.07 -7.59 -27.91
C LEU A 6 -31.76 -6.83 -27.71
N LEU A 7 -31.64 -6.07 -26.61
CA LEU A 7 -30.34 -5.73 -26.04
C LEU A 7 -29.89 -6.85 -25.10
N LEU A 8 -28.82 -7.55 -25.50
CA LEU A 8 -28.08 -8.46 -24.64
C LEU A 8 -27.14 -7.62 -23.76
N GLY A 9 -27.45 -7.49 -22.48
CA GLY A 9 -26.57 -6.82 -21.51
C GLY A 9 -25.40 -7.74 -21.13
N LEU A 10 -24.20 -7.43 -21.61
CA LEU A 10 -22.96 -7.98 -21.07
C LEU A 10 -22.64 -7.30 -19.74
N ALA A 11 -22.77 -8.04 -18.64
CA ALA A 11 -22.19 -7.66 -17.37
C ALA A 11 -20.67 -7.86 -17.45
N LEU A 12 -19.91 -6.77 -17.58
CA LEU A 12 -18.46 -6.79 -17.42
C LEU A 12 -18.14 -6.87 -15.93
N SER A 13 -17.78 -8.08 -15.48
CA SER A 13 -17.07 -8.31 -14.22
C SER A 13 -15.67 -7.72 -14.33
N GLY A 14 -15.50 -6.48 -13.87
CA GLY A 14 -14.20 -5.81 -13.81
C GLY A 14 -13.35 -6.36 -12.66
N LEU A 15 -12.69 -7.49 -12.87
CA LEU A 15 -11.47 -7.81 -12.12
C LEU A 15 -10.37 -6.91 -12.71
N ALA A 16 -9.84 -5.99 -11.90
CA ALA A 16 -8.67 -5.22 -12.27
C ALA A 16 -7.49 -6.20 -12.47
N GLN A 17 -7.20 -6.54 -13.73
CA GLN A 17 -5.96 -7.22 -14.07
C GLN A 17 -4.82 -6.29 -13.65
N ALA A 18 -3.99 -6.74 -12.70
CA ALA A 18 -2.69 -6.11 -12.48
C ALA A 18 -2.01 -6.01 -13.85
N SER A 19 -1.66 -4.79 -14.27
CA SER A 19 -0.98 -4.55 -15.54
C SER A 19 0.26 -5.44 -15.59
N GLU A 20 0.29 -6.40 -16.52
CA GLU A 20 1.51 -7.18 -16.74
C GLU A 20 2.65 -6.24 -17.15
N LEU A 21 3.83 -6.44 -16.58
CA LEU A 21 5.04 -5.70 -16.95
C LEU A 21 5.31 -5.83 -18.45
N SER A 22 5.75 -4.76 -19.10
CA SER A 22 6.20 -4.80 -20.48
C SER A 22 7.36 -5.78 -20.66
N LEU A 23 7.59 -6.27 -21.88
CA LEU A 23 8.73 -7.16 -22.16
C LEU A 23 10.08 -6.54 -21.70
N PRO A 24 10.38 -5.24 -21.96
CA PRO A 24 11.53 -4.57 -21.37
C PRO A 24 11.55 -4.59 -19.83
N ALA A 25 10.43 -4.35 -19.15
CA ALA A 25 10.38 -4.38 -17.69
C ALA A 25 10.56 -5.80 -17.13
N GLN A 26 10.06 -6.84 -17.80
CA GLN A 26 10.33 -8.24 -17.42
C GLN A 26 11.82 -8.58 -17.55
N VAL A 27 12.48 -8.12 -18.61
CA VAL A 27 13.95 -8.20 -18.74
C VAL A 27 14.63 -7.45 -17.59
N GLY A 28 14.19 -6.22 -17.30
CA GLY A 28 14.74 -5.40 -16.23
C GLY A 28 14.64 -6.09 -14.87
N ARG A 29 13.49 -6.71 -14.57
CA ARG A 29 13.27 -7.50 -13.35
C ARG A 29 14.24 -8.68 -13.25
N ALA A 30 14.44 -9.41 -14.34
CA ALA A 30 15.39 -10.51 -14.37
C ALA A 30 16.83 -10.03 -14.15
N MET A 31 17.23 -8.96 -14.84
CA MET A 31 18.55 -8.35 -14.68
C MET A 31 18.79 -7.81 -13.25
N PHE A 32 17.78 -7.18 -12.65
CA PHE A 32 17.88 -6.59 -11.31
C PHE A 32 18.26 -7.62 -10.24
N MET A 33 17.82 -8.87 -10.44
CA MET A 33 18.05 -10.00 -9.54
C MET A 33 19.28 -10.82 -9.91
N ASP A 34 19.87 -10.66 -11.10
CA ASP A 34 20.92 -11.54 -11.63
C ASP A 34 22.33 -11.18 -11.10
N PRO A 35 22.93 -12.02 -10.22
CA PRO A 35 24.27 -11.75 -9.72
C PRO A 35 25.37 -11.98 -10.77
N SER A 36 25.08 -12.77 -11.81
CA SER A 36 26.03 -13.11 -12.87
C SER A 36 26.42 -11.90 -13.71
N LEU A 37 25.61 -10.83 -13.67
CA LEU A 37 25.89 -9.55 -14.32
C LEU A 37 26.98 -8.73 -13.65
N SER A 38 27.46 -9.10 -12.46
CA SER A 38 28.64 -8.46 -11.84
C SER A 38 29.95 -9.08 -12.31
N GLY A 39 31.04 -8.32 -12.23
CA GLY A 39 32.42 -8.79 -12.41
C GLY A 39 32.79 -9.95 -11.48
N SER A 40 32.22 -9.99 -10.27
CA SER A 40 32.41 -11.09 -9.32
C SER A 40 31.50 -12.29 -9.57
N GLY A 41 30.41 -12.11 -10.34
CA GLY A 41 29.36 -13.11 -10.54
C GLY A 41 28.51 -13.37 -9.27
N ARG A 42 28.61 -12.51 -8.25
CA ARG A 42 28.04 -12.72 -6.90
C ARG A 42 27.19 -11.55 -6.39
N MET A 43 27.08 -10.47 -7.14
CA MET A 43 26.34 -9.26 -6.78
C MET A 43 25.34 -8.89 -7.88
N SER A 44 24.10 -8.60 -7.50
CA SER A 44 23.06 -8.03 -8.36
C SER A 44 22.65 -6.64 -7.86
N CYS A 45 21.73 -5.96 -8.54
CA CYS A 45 21.14 -4.71 -8.04
C CYS A 45 20.47 -4.95 -6.68
N ALA A 46 19.74 -6.06 -6.55
CA ALA A 46 19.05 -6.46 -5.32
C ALA A 46 19.98 -6.74 -4.13
N SER A 47 21.28 -6.99 -4.34
CA SER A 47 22.24 -7.13 -3.25
C SER A 47 22.41 -5.86 -2.42
N CYS A 48 22.22 -4.69 -3.04
CA CYS A 48 22.30 -3.38 -2.38
C CYS A 48 20.93 -2.71 -2.24
N HIS A 49 19.96 -3.10 -3.07
CA HIS A 49 18.62 -2.54 -3.14
C HIS A 49 17.58 -3.64 -2.93
N ASP A 50 17.41 -4.07 -1.68
CA ASP A 50 16.56 -5.21 -1.33
C ASP A 50 15.08 -4.84 -1.44
N PRO A 51 14.27 -5.52 -2.29
CA PRO A 51 12.84 -5.27 -2.40
C PRO A 51 12.09 -5.39 -1.07
N ALA A 52 12.51 -6.29 -0.17
CA ALA A 52 11.89 -6.47 1.15
C ALA A 52 12.18 -5.30 2.11
N HIS A 53 13.12 -4.42 1.75
CA HIS A 53 13.51 -3.24 2.52
C HIS A 53 13.30 -1.97 1.67
N HIS A 54 12.21 -1.93 0.90
CA HIS A 54 11.85 -0.79 0.05
C HIS A 54 12.98 -0.37 -0.89
N TYR A 55 13.68 -1.35 -1.48
CA TYR A 55 14.82 -1.14 -2.37
C TYR A 55 15.95 -0.29 -1.75
N ALA A 56 16.07 -0.32 -0.43
CA ALA A 56 17.22 0.17 0.33
C ALA A 56 18.07 -1.03 0.82
N PRO A 57 19.26 -0.80 1.40
CA PRO A 57 20.04 -1.89 1.99
C PRO A 57 19.34 -2.52 3.21
N ALA A 58 19.34 -3.85 3.29
CA ALA A 58 18.83 -4.60 4.45
C ALA A 58 19.76 -4.54 5.69
N ASN A 59 21.03 -4.20 5.46
CA ASN A 59 22.09 -4.14 6.47
C ASN A 59 22.33 -2.70 6.99
N ASP A 60 23.22 -2.57 7.97
CA ASP A 60 23.63 -1.33 8.62
C ASP A 60 24.98 -0.78 8.10
N LEU A 61 25.45 -1.29 6.96
CA LEU A 61 26.70 -0.81 6.39
C LEU A 61 26.54 0.65 5.92
N ARG A 62 27.47 1.51 6.35
CA ARG A 62 27.53 2.93 5.95
C ARG A 62 27.63 3.08 4.43
N VAL A 63 28.38 2.17 3.80
CA VAL A 63 28.56 2.03 2.36
C VAL A 63 28.64 0.53 2.05
N GLN A 64 28.07 0.10 0.93
CA GLN A 64 28.09 -1.32 0.54
C GLN A 64 29.48 -1.72 0.04
N LEU A 65 29.80 -3.01 0.15
CA LEU A 65 31.05 -3.57 -0.35
C LEU A 65 30.85 -4.19 -1.74
N GLY A 66 31.66 -3.77 -2.71
CA GLY A 66 31.66 -4.30 -4.07
C GLY A 66 33.07 -4.61 -4.57
N GLY A 67 33.26 -4.50 -5.87
CA GLY A 67 34.49 -4.91 -6.54
C GLY A 67 34.52 -6.40 -6.89
N PRO A 68 35.56 -6.86 -7.60
CA PRO A 68 35.68 -8.26 -8.04
C PRO A 68 35.66 -9.28 -6.90
N HIS A 69 36.03 -8.87 -5.68
CA HIS A 69 36.08 -9.72 -4.49
C HIS A 69 35.07 -9.33 -3.41
N LEU A 70 34.19 -8.35 -3.66
CA LEU A 70 33.21 -7.85 -2.68
C LEU A 70 33.85 -7.28 -1.39
N ASP A 71 35.03 -6.66 -1.52
CA ASP A 71 35.85 -6.14 -0.42
C ASP A 71 36.15 -4.63 -0.57
N LYS A 72 35.65 -3.98 -1.63
CA LYS A 72 35.87 -2.56 -1.89
C LYS A 72 34.71 -1.74 -1.35
N PRO A 73 34.92 -0.81 -0.41
CA PRO A 73 33.85 0.05 0.06
C PRO A 73 33.41 1.01 -1.05
N GLY A 74 32.09 1.16 -1.21
CA GLY A 74 31.49 2.20 -2.02
C GLY A 74 31.83 3.61 -1.50
N GLN A 75 31.61 4.62 -2.34
CA GLN A 75 31.87 6.01 -1.95
C GLN A 75 30.79 6.58 -1.02
N ARG A 76 29.53 6.26 -1.32
CA ARG A 76 28.33 6.84 -0.71
C ARG A 76 27.39 5.76 -0.16
N ALA A 77 26.55 6.16 0.79
CA ALA A 77 25.45 5.34 1.25
C ALA A 77 24.46 5.08 0.10
N VAL A 78 23.91 3.87 0.06
CA VAL A 78 22.95 3.48 -0.98
C VAL A 78 21.56 4.01 -0.60
N PRO A 79 20.91 4.83 -1.45
CA PRO A 79 19.55 5.31 -1.18
C PRO A 79 18.51 4.23 -1.51
N THR A 80 17.26 4.43 -1.05
CA THR A 80 16.11 3.69 -1.59
C THR A 80 15.90 4.00 -3.08
N LEU A 81 15.49 3.01 -3.87
CA LEU A 81 15.00 3.20 -5.25
C LEU A 81 13.50 3.46 -5.34
N THR A 82 12.76 3.41 -4.23
CA THR A 82 11.34 3.79 -4.26
C THR A 82 11.18 5.27 -4.59
N TYR A 83 10.07 5.60 -5.26
CA TYR A 83 9.64 6.97 -5.56
C TYR A 83 10.64 7.78 -6.39
N LYS A 84 11.26 7.14 -7.39
CA LYS A 84 12.21 7.78 -8.32
C LYS A 84 11.59 8.14 -9.66
N ASN A 85 10.38 7.67 -9.94
CA ASN A 85 9.69 7.81 -11.22
C ASN A 85 9.34 9.26 -11.59
N TYR A 86 9.32 10.18 -10.61
CA TYR A 86 9.08 11.61 -10.83
C TYR A 86 10.35 12.48 -10.73
N THR A 87 11.53 11.88 -10.58
CA THR A 87 12.78 12.65 -10.54
C THR A 87 13.03 13.26 -11.93
N PRO A 88 13.08 14.60 -12.06
CA PRO A 88 13.40 15.24 -13.34
C PRO A 88 14.88 15.03 -13.69
N ALA A 89 15.25 15.28 -14.95
CA ALA A 89 16.64 15.40 -15.35
C ALA A 89 17.36 16.52 -14.56
N TYR A 90 18.68 16.45 -14.45
CA TYR A 90 19.44 17.48 -13.73
C TYR A 90 19.44 18.80 -14.50
N ALA A 91 19.27 19.91 -13.79
CA ALA A 91 19.50 21.26 -14.29
C ALA A 91 20.09 22.15 -13.19
N ASP A 92 21.00 23.07 -13.57
CA ASP A 92 21.56 24.08 -12.66
C ASP A 92 20.53 25.12 -12.20
N LEU A 93 19.46 25.29 -12.97
CA LEU A 93 18.34 26.19 -12.71
C LEU A 93 17.02 25.43 -12.89
N ALA A 94 16.82 24.38 -12.09
CA ALA A 94 15.56 23.68 -11.99
C ALA A 94 14.55 24.52 -11.20
N ASP A 95 13.32 24.61 -11.68
CA ASP A 95 12.22 25.22 -10.93
C ASP A 95 11.93 24.38 -9.67
N ASN A 96 11.72 25.07 -8.54
CA ASN A 96 11.32 24.40 -7.32
C ASN A 96 9.84 23.99 -7.42
N PRO A 97 9.47 22.74 -7.09
CA PRO A 97 8.07 22.29 -7.12
C PRO A 97 7.12 23.08 -6.21
N ASP A 98 7.62 23.86 -5.25
CA ASP A 98 6.78 24.77 -4.45
C ASP A 98 6.24 25.98 -5.25
N GLY A 99 6.82 26.28 -6.42
CA GLY A 99 6.46 27.41 -7.28
C GLY A 99 6.76 28.80 -6.71
N VAL A 100 7.47 28.87 -5.58
CA VAL A 100 7.76 30.12 -4.85
C VAL A 100 9.26 30.30 -4.67
N SER A 101 10.00 29.22 -4.39
CA SER A 101 11.44 29.28 -4.19
C SER A 101 12.17 29.58 -5.51
N PRO A 102 13.26 30.36 -5.47
CA PRO A 102 14.06 30.63 -6.66
C PRO A 102 14.60 29.34 -7.31
N PRO A 103 14.72 29.29 -8.65
CA PRO A 103 15.35 28.17 -9.32
C PRO A 103 16.80 27.96 -8.88
N GLY A 104 17.24 26.70 -8.86
CA GLY A 104 18.60 26.33 -8.49
C GLY A 104 18.93 24.90 -8.93
N PRO A 105 20.11 24.36 -8.55
CA PRO A 105 20.49 23.00 -8.92
C PRO A 105 19.43 22.01 -8.43
N GLY A 106 18.92 21.19 -9.34
CA GLY A 106 17.84 20.25 -9.02
C GLY A 106 17.74 19.09 -10.00
N GLY A 107 17.06 18.03 -9.58
CA GLY A 107 16.84 16.83 -10.37
C GLY A 107 18.03 15.87 -10.39
N GLY A 108 18.03 14.99 -11.39
CA GLY A 108 19.03 13.96 -11.59
C GLY A 108 18.99 12.81 -10.56
N PHE A 109 19.68 11.73 -10.91
CA PHE A 109 19.85 10.53 -10.10
C PHE A 109 21.24 10.50 -9.45
N ALA A 110 21.39 9.60 -8.48
CA ALA A 110 22.47 9.61 -7.48
C ALA A 110 22.46 10.84 -6.56
N TRP A 111 23.40 10.91 -5.63
CA TRP A 111 23.48 11.98 -4.63
C TRP A 111 23.99 13.32 -5.18
N ASP A 112 24.66 13.32 -6.33
CA ASP A 112 25.22 14.51 -7.01
C ASP A 112 24.50 14.85 -8.33
N GLY A 113 23.41 14.14 -8.68
CA GLY A 113 22.64 14.40 -9.90
C GLY A 113 23.33 14.03 -11.21
N ARG A 114 24.40 13.21 -11.17
CA ARG A 114 25.24 12.90 -12.35
C ARG A 114 24.62 12.03 -13.45
N ALA A 115 23.35 11.66 -13.31
CA ALA A 115 22.61 10.91 -14.31
C ALA A 115 21.23 11.54 -14.49
N ASN A 116 20.77 11.71 -15.72
CA ASN A 116 19.50 12.35 -16.04
C ASN A 116 18.34 11.37 -16.14
N THR A 117 18.63 10.08 -16.26
CA THR A 117 17.64 9.00 -16.37
C THR A 117 18.05 7.81 -15.49
N LEU A 118 17.10 6.93 -15.17
CA LEU A 118 17.41 5.66 -14.49
C LEU A 118 18.29 4.75 -15.38
N ALA A 119 18.11 4.81 -16.71
CA ALA A 119 18.95 4.09 -17.65
C ALA A 119 20.42 4.58 -17.61
N GLU A 120 20.64 5.89 -17.60
CA GLU A 120 21.99 6.46 -17.40
C GLU A 120 22.55 6.07 -16.03
N GLN A 121 21.73 6.13 -14.98
CA GLN A 121 22.15 5.79 -13.63
C GLN A 121 22.60 4.33 -13.53
N ALA A 122 21.86 3.40 -14.15
CA ALA A 122 22.15 1.96 -14.13
C ALA A 122 23.51 1.59 -14.75
N THR A 123 24.05 2.44 -15.63
CA THR A 123 25.40 2.27 -16.20
C THR A 123 26.48 2.38 -15.12
N ILE A 124 26.28 3.25 -14.12
CA ILE A 124 27.27 3.55 -13.09
C ILE A 124 27.62 2.32 -12.23
N PRO A 125 26.66 1.64 -11.55
CA PRO A 125 26.99 0.51 -10.69
C PRO A 125 27.56 -0.67 -11.48
N LEU A 126 27.04 -0.91 -12.69
CA LEU A 126 27.52 -1.99 -13.55
C LEU A 126 29.00 -1.87 -13.88
N LEU A 127 29.49 -0.65 -14.16
CA LEU A 127 30.85 -0.41 -14.61
C LEU A 127 31.80 0.09 -13.50
N SER A 128 31.27 0.46 -12.33
CA SER A 128 32.07 0.95 -11.22
C SER A 128 32.94 -0.18 -10.64
N PRO A 129 34.28 -0.02 -10.54
CA PRO A 129 35.19 -1.05 -10.05
C PRO A 129 35.07 -1.30 -8.53
N ILE A 130 34.33 -0.46 -7.82
CA ILE A 130 34.05 -0.58 -6.39
C ILE A 130 32.60 -1.01 -6.11
N GLU A 131 31.81 -1.28 -7.15
CA GLU A 131 30.42 -1.79 -7.06
C GLU A 131 30.33 -3.12 -7.82
N MET A 132 29.65 -3.19 -8.98
CA MET A 132 29.51 -4.46 -9.70
C MET A 132 30.72 -4.84 -10.54
N ALA A 133 31.66 -3.92 -10.79
CA ALA A 133 33.00 -4.19 -11.33
C ALA A 133 33.08 -4.96 -12.66
N ASN A 134 32.15 -4.73 -13.59
CA ASN A 134 32.32 -5.22 -14.96
C ASN A 134 33.45 -4.46 -15.67
N LYS A 135 34.14 -5.14 -16.59
CA LYS A 135 35.29 -4.54 -17.28
C LYS A 135 34.89 -3.50 -18.34
N SER A 136 33.71 -3.66 -18.94
CA SER A 136 33.21 -2.80 -20.00
C SER A 136 31.72 -3.05 -20.30
N PRO A 137 31.04 -2.18 -21.05
CA PRO A 137 29.72 -2.46 -21.60
C PRO A 137 29.64 -3.78 -22.38
N ALA A 138 30.69 -4.11 -23.15
CA ALA A 138 30.75 -5.34 -23.93
C ALA A 138 30.83 -6.61 -23.04
N ASP A 139 31.47 -6.52 -21.87
CA ASP A 139 31.53 -7.60 -20.88
C ASP A 139 30.13 -7.89 -20.30
N VAL A 140 29.36 -6.85 -19.98
CA VAL A 140 27.97 -6.98 -19.54
C VAL A 140 27.11 -7.64 -20.62
N VAL A 141 27.24 -7.21 -21.89
CA VAL A 141 26.49 -7.80 -23.01
C VAL A 141 26.87 -9.26 -23.24
N ALA A 142 28.15 -9.62 -23.08
CA ALA A 142 28.61 -11.00 -23.20
C ALA A 142 28.01 -11.91 -22.11
N LYS A 143 27.83 -11.40 -20.88
CA LYS A 143 27.13 -12.09 -19.78
C LYS A 143 25.64 -12.21 -20.07
N LEU A 144 25.00 -11.10 -20.46
CA LEU A 144 23.58 -11.05 -20.82
C LEU A 144 23.22 -12.03 -21.95
N ARG A 145 24.09 -12.20 -22.95
CA ARG A 145 23.91 -13.18 -24.04
C ARG A 145 23.86 -14.63 -23.55
N LYS A 146 24.51 -14.93 -22.41
CA LYS A 146 24.59 -16.26 -21.79
C LYS A 146 23.56 -16.45 -20.66
N ALA A 147 22.89 -15.38 -20.23
CA ALA A 147 21.90 -15.46 -19.16
C ALA A 147 20.69 -16.30 -19.59
N GLY A 148 20.04 -16.96 -18.63
CA GLY A 148 18.86 -17.81 -18.89
C GLY A 148 17.70 -17.04 -19.54
N TYR A 149 17.63 -15.73 -19.34
CA TYR A 149 16.62 -14.83 -19.91
C TYR A 149 17.07 -14.13 -21.20
N ALA A 150 18.18 -14.56 -21.84
CA ALA A 150 18.57 -14.04 -23.16
C ALA A 150 17.49 -14.17 -24.25
N PRO A 151 16.66 -15.25 -24.30
CA PRO A 151 15.51 -15.30 -25.21
C PRO A 151 14.49 -14.19 -24.99
N LEU A 152 14.19 -13.87 -23.73
CA LEU A 152 13.30 -12.75 -23.37
C LEU A 152 13.91 -11.41 -23.82
N PHE A 153 15.23 -11.23 -23.70
CA PHE A 153 15.92 -10.05 -24.21
C PHE A 153 15.76 -9.88 -25.73
N ARG A 154 15.87 -10.98 -26.50
CA ARG A 154 15.61 -10.98 -27.95
C ARG A 154 14.15 -10.69 -28.27
N GLN A 155 13.22 -11.24 -27.49
CA GLN A 155 11.80 -10.96 -27.66
C GLN A 155 11.48 -9.47 -27.44
N ALA A 156 12.10 -8.84 -26.45
CA ALA A 156 11.90 -7.43 -26.14
C ALA A 156 12.53 -6.48 -27.17
N PHE A 157 13.72 -6.82 -27.70
CA PHE A 157 14.56 -5.87 -28.47
C PHE A 157 14.98 -6.36 -29.87
N GLY A 158 14.47 -7.51 -30.32
CA GLY A 158 14.74 -8.13 -31.61
C GLY A 158 15.81 -9.23 -31.56
N ASP A 159 15.65 -10.26 -32.41
CA ASP A 159 16.52 -11.45 -32.43
C ASP A 159 17.99 -11.16 -32.70
N GLN A 160 18.27 -10.09 -33.46
CA GLN A 160 19.62 -9.67 -33.81
C GLN A 160 20.26 -8.74 -32.77
N ILE A 161 19.60 -8.42 -31.65
CA ILE A 161 20.10 -7.41 -30.71
C ILE A 161 21.55 -7.67 -30.24
N PHE A 162 21.91 -8.93 -30.01
CA PHE A 162 23.25 -9.32 -29.57
C PHE A 162 24.34 -9.21 -30.65
N THR A 163 23.99 -8.95 -31.92
CA THR A 163 24.97 -8.61 -32.96
C THR A 163 25.38 -7.13 -32.91
N GLN A 164 24.67 -6.32 -32.11
CA GLN A 164 24.91 -4.88 -31.93
C GLN A 164 25.23 -4.57 -30.46
N PRO A 165 26.44 -4.85 -29.95
CA PRO A 165 26.74 -4.77 -28.52
C PRO A 165 26.47 -3.41 -27.87
N ARG A 166 26.71 -2.31 -28.58
CA ARG A 166 26.41 -0.96 -28.07
C ARG A 166 24.90 -0.76 -27.86
N LEU A 167 24.09 -1.18 -28.84
CA LEU A 167 22.63 -1.11 -28.74
C LEU A 167 22.11 -2.06 -27.69
N ALA A 168 22.63 -3.30 -27.61
CA ALA A 168 22.27 -4.26 -26.58
C ALA A 168 22.53 -3.71 -25.17
N PHE A 169 23.66 -3.04 -24.93
CA PHE A 169 23.94 -2.40 -23.65
C PHE A 169 22.94 -1.28 -23.34
N ALA A 170 22.66 -0.39 -24.29
CA ALA A 170 21.66 0.66 -24.12
C ALA A 170 20.27 0.10 -23.79
N ARG A 171 19.82 -0.94 -24.52
CA ARG A 171 18.53 -1.61 -24.26
C ARG A 171 18.48 -2.33 -22.93
N ALA A 172 19.62 -2.84 -22.44
CA ALA A 172 19.72 -3.40 -21.10
C ALA A 172 19.50 -2.32 -20.02
N MET A 173 19.94 -1.08 -20.24
CA MET A 173 19.68 0.03 -19.32
C MET A 173 18.23 0.50 -19.40
N ASP A 174 17.68 0.58 -20.62
CA ASP A 174 16.25 0.86 -20.83
C ASP A 174 15.37 -0.16 -20.11
N ALA A 175 15.74 -1.45 -20.12
CA ALA A 175 15.04 -2.51 -19.42
C ALA A 175 15.03 -2.31 -17.89
N LEU A 176 16.19 -2.00 -17.29
CA LEU A 176 16.29 -1.69 -15.86
C LEU A 176 15.47 -0.45 -15.47
N GLN A 177 15.43 0.57 -16.33
CA GLN A 177 14.56 1.72 -16.15
C GLN A 177 13.09 1.32 -16.24
N ALA A 178 12.69 0.57 -17.27
CA ALA A 178 11.32 0.12 -17.45
C ALA A 178 10.81 -0.64 -16.22
N PHE A 179 11.61 -1.55 -15.67
CA PHE A 179 11.25 -2.27 -14.44
C PHE A 179 10.99 -1.32 -13.25
N GLN A 180 11.91 -0.38 -13.00
CA GLN A 180 11.77 0.58 -11.90
C GLN A 180 10.62 1.58 -12.08
N MET A 181 10.19 1.81 -13.32
CA MET A 181 9.07 2.69 -13.64
C MET A 181 7.71 1.98 -13.61
N GLU A 182 7.67 0.73 -14.08
CA GLU A 182 6.42 -0.02 -14.27
C GLU A 182 6.02 -0.86 -13.05
N ASP A 183 6.98 -1.43 -12.32
CA ASP A 183 6.65 -2.30 -11.19
C ASP A 183 6.17 -1.48 -10.00
N ALA A 184 4.92 -1.74 -9.58
CA ALA A 184 4.25 -1.01 -8.51
C ALA A 184 4.99 -1.06 -7.16
N SER A 185 5.87 -2.04 -6.95
CA SER A 185 6.67 -2.11 -5.72
C SER A 185 7.67 -0.95 -5.57
N PHE A 186 8.01 -0.24 -6.65
CA PHE A 186 8.83 0.99 -6.56
C PHE A 186 8.03 2.23 -6.18
N HIS A 187 6.70 2.20 -6.29
CA HIS A 187 5.82 3.34 -6.02
C HIS A 187 4.46 2.91 -5.45
N PRO A 188 4.43 2.16 -4.32
CA PRO A 188 3.20 1.56 -3.83
C PRO A 188 2.22 2.55 -3.21
N TYR A 189 2.69 3.67 -2.61
CA TYR A 189 1.85 4.66 -1.91
C TYR A 189 0.91 4.02 -0.87
N THR A 190 1.49 3.16 -0.03
CA THR A 190 0.78 2.34 0.97
C THR A 190 1.12 2.73 2.41
N SER A 191 1.66 3.92 2.63
CA SER A 191 2.02 4.39 3.96
C SER A 191 0.80 4.92 4.73
N LYS A 192 0.91 5.04 6.06
CA LYS A 192 -0.17 5.65 6.87
C LYS A 192 -0.45 7.08 6.43
N TYR A 193 0.59 7.82 6.05
CA TYR A 193 0.43 9.17 5.49
C TYR A 193 -0.37 9.18 4.18
N ASP A 194 -0.22 8.18 3.30
CA ASP A 194 -1.01 8.10 2.08
C ASP A 194 -2.50 7.89 2.37
N TYR A 195 -2.81 7.11 3.41
CA TYR A 195 -4.17 6.96 3.92
C TYR A 195 -4.69 8.27 4.51
N TYR A 196 -3.91 8.94 5.36
CA TYR A 196 -4.23 10.25 5.93
C TYR A 196 -4.52 11.29 4.85
N ALA A 197 -3.58 11.51 3.93
CA ALA A 197 -3.65 12.53 2.89
C ALA A 197 -4.80 12.30 1.90
N SER A 198 -5.20 11.04 1.72
CA SER A 198 -6.33 10.66 0.86
C SER A 198 -7.66 10.53 1.62
N ASN A 199 -7.69 10.88 2.91
CA ASN A 199 -8.85 10.70 3.80
C ASN A 199 -9.42 9.26 3.77
N LYS A 200 -8.54 8.26 3.70
CA LYS A 200 -8.91 6.84 3.76
C LYS A 200 -9.11 6.41 5.22
N VAL A 201 -10.08 5.53 5.43
CA VAL A 201 -10.36 4.90 6.73
C VAL A 201 -9.10 4.26 7.31
N GLY A 202 -8.85 4.49 8.60
CA GLY A 202 -7.65 4.01 9.30
C GLY A 202 -6.39 4.84 9.06
N GLY A 203 -6.49 5.95 8.31
CA GLY A 203 -5.41 6.91 8.07
C GLY A 203 -5.29 8.01 9.13
N GLU A 204 -6.10 8.01 10.18
CA GLU A 204 -6.06 9.07 11.21
C GLU A 204 -4.68 9.11 11.90
N LEU A 205 -4.09 10.30 11.92
CA LEU A 205 -2.85 10.53 12.67
C LEU A 205 -3.17 10.54 14.16
N THR A 206 -2.36 9.84 14.93
CA THR A 206 -2.34 9.97 16.39
C THR A 206 -1.94 11.39 16.79
N PRO A 207 -2.22 11.84 18.03
CA PRO A 207 -1.80 13.17 18.48
C PRO A 207 -0.30 13.44 18.35
N ALA A 208 0.56 12.44 18.55
CA ALA A 208 2.00 12.58 18.38
C ALA A 208 2.40 12.75 16.91
N GLU A 209 1.86 11.92 16.02
CA GLU A 209 2.10 12.04 14.58
C GLU A 209 1.58 13.38 14.03
N ALA A 210 0.44 13.86 14.50
CA ALA A 210 -0.13 15.14 14.09
C ALA A 210 0.72 16.34 14.56
N ARG A 211 1.21 16.31 15.81
CA ARG A 211 2.19 17.31 16.30
C ARG A 211 3.48 17.25 15.51
N GLY A 212 3.96 16.05 15.19
CA GLY A 212 5.16 15.84 14.39
C GLY A 212 5.05 16.42 13.00
N PHE A 213 3.88 16.25 12.36
CA PHE A 213 3.60 16.85 11.07
C PHE A 213 3.55 18.39 11.15
N ALA A 214 3.05 18.95 12.25
CA ALA A 214 3.10 20.38 12.49
C ALA A 214 4.55 20.89 12.66
N VAL A 215 5.41 20.17 13.41
CA VAL A 215 6.84 20.51 13.52
C VAL A 215 7.53 20.43 12.16
N PHE A 216 7.22 19.41 11.36
CA PHE A 216 7.76 19.23 10.01
C PHE A 216 7.47 20.43 9.10
N GLN A 217 6.29 21.03 9.21
CA GLN A 217 5.85 22.16 8.39
C GLN A 217 6.22 23.54 8.96
N ASP A 218 6.45 23.66 10.27
CA ASP A 218 6.66 24.96 10.92
C ASP A 218 8.03 25.56 10.52
N PRO A 219 8.05 26.69 9.78
CA PRO A 219 9.29 27.32 9.32
C PRO A 219 10.13 27.89 10.47
N ASN A 220 9.54 28.06 11.66
CA ASN A 220 10.22 28.57 12.85
C ASN A 220 10.72 27.44 13.77
N ARG A 221 10.47 26.17 13.42
CA ARG A 221 10.96 25.00 14.18
C ARG A 221 11.71 24.03 13.28
N GLY A 222 11.01 23.02 12.76
CA GLY A 222 11.62 21.95 11.98
C GLY A 222 11.92 22.37 10.56
N ASN A 223 11.10 23.25 9.96
CA ASN A 223 11.23 23.77 8.59
C ASN A 223 11.57 22.69 7.54
N CYS A 224 11.18 21.43 7.81
CA CYS A 224 11.61 20.29 7.03
C CYS A 224 10.99 20.34 5.63
N ALA A 225 9.74 20.81 5.56
CA ALA A 225 8.98 20.95 4.33
C ALA A 225 9.58 21.94 3.31
N ALA A 226 10.52 22.81 3.70
CA ALA A 226 11.20 23.73 2.80
C ALA A 226 12.09 23.02 1.76
N CYS A 227 12.61 21.83 2.10
CA CYS A 227 13.37 20.99 1.17
C CYS A 227 12.70 19.63 0.98
N HIS A 228 12.16 19.05 2.04
CA HIS A 228 11.43 17.78 1.99
C HIS A 228 9.95 18.02 1.66
N TYR A 229 9.72 18.66 0.52
CA TYR A 229 8.41 19.17 0.12
C TYR A 229 7.35 18.07 0.03
N SER A 230 6.23 18.28 0.74
CA SER A 230 5.13 17.32 0.86
C SER A 230 3.89 17.69 0.03
N GLY A 231 3.96 18.74 -0.80
CA GLY A 231 2.85 19.22 -1.63
C GLY A 231 2.79 18.60 -3.03
N ALA A 232 2.14 19.29 -3.96
CA ALA A 232 2.06 18.91 -5.37
C ALA A 232 3.39 19.23 -6.08
N GLY A 233 4.07 18.20 -6.59
CA GLY A 233 5.40 18.30 -7.16
C GLY A 233 5.47 18.06 -8.67
N VAL A 234 6.68 17.75 -9.13
CA VAL A 234 6.99 17.53 -10.55
C VAL A 234 6.15 16.42 -11.15
N GLY A 235 5.66 16.62 -12.37
CA GLY A 235 4.96 15.60 -13.16
C GLY A 235 3.63 15.13 -12.57
N GLY A 236 2.98 15.95 -11.73
CA GLY A 236 1.72 15.58 -11.05
C GLY A 236 1.92 14.68 -9.83
N SER A 237 3.16 14.49 -9.38
CA SER A 237 3.45 13.81 -8.12
C SER A 237 2.90 14.58 -6.93
N VAL A 238 2.62 13.87 -5.83
CA VAL A 238 2.20 14.48 -4.57
C VAL A 238 3.02 13.86 -3.44
N ALA A 239 3.39 14.69 -2.46
CA ALA A 239 4.04 14.27 -1.23
C ALA A 239 5.22 13.31 -1.47
N GLN A 240 6.16 13.71 -2.34
CA GLN A 240 7.40 12.96 -2.55
C GLN A 240 8.40 13.18 -1.41
N PHE A 241 8.16 14.16 -0.53
CA PHE A 241 9.03 14.54 0.58
C PHE A 241 10.45 14.89 0.13
N THR A 242 10.53 15.53 -1.03
CA THR A 242 11.72 16.07 -1.67
C THR A 242 11.26 17.06 -2.73
N ASP A 243 11.98 18.17 -2.84
CA ASP A 243 11.89 19.14 -3.92
C ASP A 243 12.91 18.86 -5.05
N TYR A 244 13.72 17.80 -4.90
CA TYR A 244 14.84 17.44 -5.76
C TYR A 244 15.98 18.46 -5.81
N SER A 245 15.98 19.48 -4.94
CA SER A 245 17.04 20.48 -4.85
C SER A 245 18.32 19.90 -4.24
N PHE A 246 19.38 20.71 -4.22
CA PHE A 246 20.65 20.34 -3.62
C PHE A 246 21.10 21.34 -2.56
N SER A 247 21.51 20.82 -1.39
CA SER A 247 21.93 21.64 -0.25
C SER A 247 23.20 21.10 0.40
N ALA A 248 23.99 22.00 0.99
CA ALA A 248 25.15 21.65 1.82
C ALA A 248 24.78 21.81 3.30
N ILE A 249 24.37 20.73 3.95
CA ILE A 249 23.89 20.77 5.34
C ILE A 249 25.01 20.52 6.38
N GLY A 250 26.22 20.22 5.92
CA GLY A 250 27.40 20.08 6.78
C GLY A 250 27.56 18.74 7.49
N VAL A 251 26.96 17.65 7.00
CA VAL A 251 27.08 16.30 7.61
C VAL A 251 28.55 15.94 7.88
N PRO A 252 28.91 15.36 9.06
CA PRO A 252 30.29 15.09 9.42
C PRO A 252 31.02 14.17 8.44
N GLN A 253 32.35 14.34 8.34
CA GLN A 253 33.18 13.47 7.51
C GLN A 253 33.19 12.04 8.06
N ARG A 254 33.01 11.06 7.18
CA ARG A 254 33.23 9.64 7.52
C ARG A 254 34.74 9.43 7.79
N PRO A 255 35.15 8.93 8.97
CA PRO A 255 36.56 8.73 9.28
C PRO A 255 37.27 7.87 8.23
N GLY A 256 38.44 8.33 7.78
CA GLY A 256 39.27 7.62 6.80
C GLY A 256 38.77 7.65 5.34
N ALA A 257 37.59 8.22 5.07
CA ALA A 257 37.10 8.36 3.70
C ALA A 257 37.69 9.60 3.01
N PRO A 258 37.87 9.58 1.67
CA PRO A 258 38.13 10.79 0.89
C PRO A 258 37.03 11.83 1.10
N LEU A 259 37.38 13.11 0.91
CA LEU A 259 36.38 14.18 0.83
C LEU A 259 35.52 13.97 -0.42
N ASP A 260 34.23 14.29 -0.29
CA ASP A 260 33.23 14.22 -1.35
C ASP A 260 32.58 15.59 -1.45
N LEU A 261 32.84 16.31 -2.54
CA LEU A 261 32.38 17.67 -2.74
C LEU A 261 31.03 17.73 -3.49
N GLY A 262 30.34 16.59 -3.65
CA GLY A 262 29.00 16.54 -4.24
C GLY A 262 29.00 16.94 -5.73
N ILE A 263 28.14 17.87 -6.12
CA ILE A 263 28.01 18.32 -7.52
C ILE A 263 29.36 18.77 -8.10
N CYS A 264 30.17 19.54 -7.36
CA CYS A 264 31.36 20.15 -7.95
C CYS A 264 32.51 19.15 -8.24
N ASP A 265 32.42 17.91 -7.74
CA ASP A 265 33.34 16.81 -8.07
C ASP A 265 32.97 16.06 -9.35
N ARG A 266 31.82 16.38 -9.96
CA ARG A 266 31.36 15.78 -11.22
C ARG A 266 32.32 16.09 -12.36
N ARG A 267 32.72 15.04 -13.09
CA ARG A 267 33.61 15.16 -14.26
C ARG A 267 32.86 15.55 -15.54
N ASP A 268 31.57 15.22 -15.59
CA ASP A 268 30.63 15.47 -16.66
C ASP A 268 29.98 16.86 -16.58
N HIS A 269 30.17 17.59 -15.48
CA HIS A 269 29.60 18.92 -15.30
C HIS A 269 30.48 19.99 -15.98
N PRO A 270 29.93 20.81 -16.90
CA PRO A 270 30.70 21.82 -17.61
C PRO A 270 31.31 22.87 -16.68
N ALA A 271 30.67 23.11 -15.54
CA ALA A 271 31.11 24.04 -14.51
C ALA A 271 32.02 23.37 -13.46
N ARG A 272 33.00 22.58 -13.93
CA ARG A 272 34.05 22.03 -13.06
C ARG A 272 34.76 23.21 -12.40
N ALA A 273 34.72 23.27 -11.07
CA ALA A 273 35.22 24.37 -10.23
C ALA A 273 34.30 25.59 -10.01
N THR A 274 32.97 25.50 -10.18
CA THR A 274 32.04 26.49 -9.58
C THR A 274 32.05 26.33 -8.06
N PRO A 275 32.71 27.22 -7.29
CA PRO A 275 32.90 27.04 -5.87
C PRO A 275 31.58 26.91 -5.09
N GLU A 276 30.52 27.55 -5.58
CA GLU A 276 29.19 27.61 -4.96
C GLU A 276 28.46 26.26 -4.99
N LEU A 277 28.83 25.36 -5.91
CA LEU A 277 28.22 24.02 -6.01
C LEU A 277 28.89 22.97 -5.12
N CYS A 278 29.99 23.33 -4.45
CA CYS A 278 30.74 22.38 -3.63
C CYS A 278 30.03 22.08 -2.29
N GLY A 279 29.95 20.79 -1.96
CA GLY A 279 29.28 20.29 -0.75
C GLY A 279 27.77 20.10 -0.91
N LEU A 280 27.21 20.45 -2.08
CA LEU A 280 25.80 20.29 -2.37
C LEU A 280 25.47 18.84 -2.74
N PHE A 281 24.49 18.26 -2.04
CA PHE A 281 23.95 16.93 -2.32
C PHE A 281 22.43 17.00 -2.44
N LYS A 282 21.88 16.11 -3.27
CA LYS A 282 20.45 16.08 -3.56
C LYS A 282 19.63 15.76 -2.31
N THR A 283 18.58 16.54 -2.08
CA THR A 283 17.57 16.28 -1.04
C THR A 283 16.88 14.94 -1.33
N PRO A 284 17.04 13.91 -0.49
CA PRO A 284 16.40 12.61 -0.74
C PRO A 284 14.91 12.66 -0.35
N THR A 285 14.10 11.80 -0.97
CA THR A 285 12.75 11.50 -0.46
C THR A 285 12.85 10.94 0.97
N LEU A 286 11.88 11.30 1.82
CA LEU A 286 11.72 10.74 3.16
C LEU A 286 10.73 9.57 3.21
N ARG A 287 10.15 9.15 2.08
CA ARG A 287 9.36 7.92 2.03
C ARG A 287 10.26 6.73 2.41
N ASN A 288 9.75 5.84 3.25
CA ASN A 288 10.46 4.69 3.81
C ASN A 288 11.70 5.02 4.66
N VAL A 289 11.88 6.29 5.09
CA VAL A 289 13.08 6.72 5.82
C VAL A 289 13.30 5.99 7.14
N ALA A 290 12.23 5.58 7.82
CA ALA A 290 12.28 4.93 9.13
C ALA A 290 12.83 3.49 9.08
N THR A 291 12.87 2.87 7.90
CA THR A 291 13.41 1.51 7.73
C THR A 291 14.92 1.47 7.51
N ARG A 292 15.54 2.63 7.33
CA ARG A 292 16.96 2.75 6.97
C ARG A 292 17.86 2.66 8.19
N LYS A 293 19.08 2.17 7.96
CA LYS A 293 20.15 2.02 8.98
C LYS A 293 21.41 2.84 8.70
N ALA A 294 21.41 3.59 7.59
CA ALA A 294 22.48 4.51 7.21
C ALA A 294 21.89 5.78 6.59
N PHE A 295 22.24 6.92 7.20
CA PHE A 295 21.65 8.22 6.89
C PHE A 295 22.65 9.18 6.24
N PHE A 296 22.11 10.13 5.48
CA PHE A 296 22.85 11.08 4.63
C PHE A 296 23.66 10.39 3.51
N HIS A 297 24.36 11.19 2.70
CA HIS A 297 25.09 10.71 1.51
C HIS A 297 26.26 9.78 1.84
N ASN A 298 26.81 9.83 3.06
CA ASN A 298 28.01 9.09 3.46
C ASN A 298 27.76 8.00 4.52
N GLY A 299 26.52 7.86 5.01
CA GLY A 299 26.12 6.84 5.98
C GLY A 299 26.74 7.01 7.37
N VAL A 300 27.28 8.19 7.71
CA VAL A 300 28.01 8.38 8.97
C VAL A 300 27.10 8.34 10.21
N ILE A 301 25.81 8.63 10.03
CA ILE A 301 24.78 8.59 11.08
C ILE A 301 23.95 7.31 10.91
N ALA A 302 23.71 6.58 12.01
CA ALA A 302 23.21 5.21 11.98
C ALA A 302 21.70 5.08 12.24
N THR A 303 21.08 6.08 12.87
CA THR A 303 19.66 6.04 13.22
C THR A 303 18.90 7.28 12.73
N LEU A 304 17.59 7.11 12.50
CA LEU A 304 16.72 8.22 12.11
C LEU A 304 16.67 9.29 13.21
N GLU A 305 16.63 8.87 14.46
CA GLU A 305 16.69 9.76 15.62
C GLU A 305 17.96 10.61 15.62
N GLU A 306 19.14 10.01 15.40
CA GLU A 306 20.38 10.78 15.30
C GLU A 306 20.37 11.72 14.09
N ALA A 307 19.75 11.34 12.97
CA ALA A 307 19.62 12.23 11.83
C ALA A 307 18.76 13.46 12.15
N VAL A 308 17.61 13.27 12.81
CA VAL A 308 16.76 14.39 13.28
C VAL A 308 17.49 15.25 14.32
N ARG A 309 18.18 14.61 15.27
CA ARG A 309 18.99 15.31 16.28
C ARG A 309 20.14 16.10 15.66
N PHE A 310 20.72 15.62 14.56
CA PHE A 310 21.74 16.36 13.82
C PHE A 310 21.16 17.70 13.36
N TYR A 311 20.02 17.71 12.67
CA TYR A 311 19.35 18.96 12.30
C TYR A 311 19.07 19.87 13.50
N ALA A 312 18.52 19.31 14.58
CA ALA A 312 18.17 20.08 15.79
C ALA A 312 19.38 20.67 16.53
N THR A 313 20.54 20.02 16.46
CA THR A 313 21.66 20.33 17.36
C THR A 313 23.01 20.54 16.68
N ARG A 314 23.08 20.53 15.33
CA ARG A 314 24.31 20.75 14.54
C ARG A 314 25.08 21.98 15.01
N ASP A 315 24.36 23.06 15.29
CA ASP A 315 24.92 24.37 15.60
C ASP A 315 24.97 24.68 17.09
N SER A 316 23.98 24.22 17.87
CA SER A 316 23.93 24.40 19.33
C SER A 316 24.81 23.41 20.11
N ASN A 317 25.09 22.22 19.57
CA ASN A 317 25.97 21.21 20.17
C ASN A 317 26.89 20.60 19.09
N PRO A 318 27.78 21.40 18.47
CA PRO A 318 28.62 20.94 17.37
C PRO A 318 29.65 19.88 17.82
N GLU A 319 30.07 19.87 19.08
CA GLU A 319 31.00 18.87 19.64
C GLU A 319 30.45 17.45 19.64
N LYS A 320 29.12 17.27 19.63
CA LYS A 320 28.48 15.96 19.44
C LYS A 320 28.72 15.40 18.03
N TRP A 321 28.79 16.27 17.03
CA TRP A 321 28.76 15.88 15.61
C TRP A 321 30.12 15.93 14.94
N TYR A 322 30.98 16.85 15.37
CA TYR A 322 32.27 17.11 14.73
C TYR A 322 33.43 16.85 15.69
N PRO A 323 34.57 16.34 15.19
CA PRO A 323 35.72 16.06 16.03
C PRO A 323 36.31 17.34 16.63
N THR A 324 36.75 17.24 17.88
CA THR A 324 37.54 18.29 18.52
C THR A 324 39.02 18.03 18.30
N VAL A 325 39.71 18.98 17.65
CA VAL A 325 41.14 18.91 17.37
C VAL A 325 41.83 20.09 18.06
N LYS A 326 42.80 19.81 18.93
CA LYS A 326 43.53 20.83 19.72
C LYS A 326 42.59 21.79 20.46
N GLY A 327 41.55 21.24 21.10
CA GLY A 327 40.56 22.00 21.87
C GLY A 327 39.57 22.83 21.02
N ARG A 328 39.56 22.66 19.69
CA ARG A 328 38.62 23.35 18.79
C ARG A 328 37.79 22.35 18.00
N VAL A 329 36.47 22.50 18.07
CA VAL A 329 35.52 21.72 17.25
C VAL A 329 35.74 22.05 15.77
N GLN A 330 36.00 21.03 14.96
CA GLN A 330 36.19 21.15 13.51
C GLN A 330 34.83 21.12 12.81
N LYS A 331 34.02 22.16 13.01
CA LYS A 331 32.68 22.26 12.42
C LYS A 331 32.77 22.18 10.88
N PHE A 332 31.88 21.40 10.28
CA PHE A 332 31.84 21.14 8.82
C PHE A 332 33.12 20.49 8.28
N ASN A 333 33.70 19.53 9.03
CA ASN A 333 34.96 18.84 8.67
C ASN A 333 34.91 17.99 7.38
N SER A 334 33.74 17.84 6.76
CA SER A 334 33.55 17.20 5.45
C SER A 334 33.72 18.16 4.27
N LEU A 335 33.84 19.47 4.53
CA LEU A 335 33.93 20.48 3.49
C LEU A 335 35.14 21.41 3.73
N PRO A 336 36.06 21.56 2.75
CA PRO A 336 37.18 22.49 2.86
C PRO A 336 36.73 23.92 3.20
N ARG A 337 37.50 24.62 4.04
CA ARG A 337 37.15 25.95 4.56
C ARG A 337 36.72 26.97 3.49
N LYS A 338 37.33 26.92 2.30
CA LYS A 338 36.99 27.80 1.16
C LYS A 338 35.57 27.62 0.62
N TYR A 339 34.91 26.49 0.89
CA TYR A 339 33.56 26.18 0.44
C TYR A 339 32.53 26.21 1.59
N GLN A 340 32.96 26.45 2.84
CA GLN A 340 32.03 26.48 3.98
C GLN A 340 31.02 27.64 3.93
N ALA A 341 31.24 28.62 3.05
CA ALA A 341 30.24 29.65 2.74
C ALA A 341 28.97 29.08 2.08
N ASN A 342 29.04 27.87 1.50
CA ASN A 342 27.90 27.20 0.86
C ASN A 342 26.99 26.50 1.88
N ILE A 343 27.39 26.41 3.16
CA ILE A 343 26.62 25.69 4.17
C ILE A 343 25.27 26.38 4.36
N ASP A 344 24.21 25.59 4.28
CA ASP A 344 22.84 26.04 4.53
C ASP A 344 22.69 26.46 6.00
N THR A 345 22.16 27.69 6.17
CA THR A 345 21.89 28.34 7.45
C THR A 345 20.41 28.63 7.68
N GLN A 346 19.50 27.93 7.03
CA GLN A 346 18.07 27.99 7.32
C GLN A 346 17.75 27.17 8.55
N LEU A 347 16.67 27.52 9.27
CA LEU A 347 16.17 26.69 10.37
C LEU A 347 15.95 25.25 9.89
N PRO A 348 16.25 24.24 10.72
CA PRO A 348 16.70 24.29 12.12
C PRO A 348 18.22 24.49 12.29
N MET A 349 18.94 24.68 11.18
CA MET A 349 20.38 24.75 11.06
C MET A 349 20.87 26.21 10.92
N ASP A 350 20.34 27.10 11.74
CA ASP A 350 20.43 28.56 11.57
C ASP A 350 21.76 29.22 12.01
N GLY A 351 22.82 28.43 12.21
CA GLY A 351 24.13 28.97 12.60
C GLY A 351 24.17 29.52 14.03
N ARG A 352 23.17 29.22 14.87
CA ARG A 352 23.15 29.64 16.29
C ARG A 352 24.42 29.25 17.04
N ARG A 353 24.70 30.00 18.12
CA ARG A 353 25.90 29.81 18.94
C ARG A 353 25.88 28.44 19.63
N ALA A 354 27.05 27.79 19.71
CA ALA A 354 27.23 26.60 20.54
C ALA A 354 26.83 26.88 22.02
N GLY A 355 26.15 25.93 22.65
CA GLY A 355 25.56 26.03 23.98
C GLY A 355 24.19 26.74 24.05
N SER A 356 23.66 27.22 22.93
CA SER A 356 22.31 27.81 22.89
C SER A 356 21.21 26.75 22.90
N THR A 357 19.98 27.15 23.23
CA THR A 357 18.79 26.28 23.11
C THR A 357 18.58 25.87 21.65
N PRO A 358 18.38 24.58 21.32
CA PRO A 358 18.07 24.13 19.96
C PRO A 358 16.67 24.62 19.51
N PRO A 359 16.38 24.68 18.20
CA PRO A 359 15.09 25.15 17.67
C PRO A 359 13.96 24.17 17.91
N MET A 360 14.31 22.89 18.09
CA MET A 360 13.41 21.81 18.43
C MET A 360 13.80 21.27 19.79
N ASN A 361 12.81 21.11 20.68
CA ASN A 361 12.98 20.44 21.96
C ASN A 361 12.85 18.91 21.80
N GLU A 362 12.96 18.19 22.91
CA GLU A 362 12.86 16.72 22.90
C GLU A 362 11.49 16.22 22.42
N GLN A 363 10.40 16.87 22.82
CA GLN A 363 9.05 16.50 22.37
C GLN A 363 8.89 16.71 20.87
N ASP A 364 9.40 17.82 20.33
CA ASP A 364 9.39 18.08 18.89
C ASP A 364 10.12 16.98 18.12
N ILE A 365 11.28 16.52 18.62
CA ILE A 365 12.07 15.43 18.02
C ILE A 365 11.28 14.11 18.04
N GLN A 366 10.70 13.74 19.18
CA GLN A 366 9.93 12.49 19.31
C GLN A 366 8.66 12.51 18.46
N ASP A 367 7.94 13.62 18.43
CA ASP A 367 6.76 13.79 17.59
C ASP A 367 7.13 13.73 16.10
N LEU A 368 8.24 14.39 15.70
CA LEU A 368 8.74 14.32 14.32
C LEU A 368 9.10 12.89 13.92
N LEU A 369 9.72 12.11 14.81
CA LEU A 369 9.98 10.68 14.56
C LEU A 369 8.70 9.88 14.39
N ALA A 370 7.67 10.13 15.21
CA ALA A 370 6.36 9.52 15.05
C ALA A 370 5.77 9.83 13.67
N PHE A 371 5.81 11.09 13.24
CA PHE A 371 5.37 11.50 11.90
C PHE A 371 6.17 10.82 10.79
N LEU A 372 7.51 10.84 10.84
CA LEU A 372 8.34 10.23 9.80
C LEU A 372 8.10 8.73 9.65
N ASN A 373 7.71 8.05 10.73
CA ASN A 373 7.35 6.63 10.69
C ASN A 373 6.05 6.38 9.88
N THR A 374 5.15 7.37 9.79
CA THR A 374 3.94 7.29 8.97
C THR A 374 4.21 7.25 7.47
N LEU A 375 5.44 7.59 7.04
CA LEU A 375 5.89 7.60 5.64
C LEU A 375 6.39 6.23 5.16
N THR A 376 6.27 5.18 5.98
CA THR A 376 6.71 3.82 5.67
C THR A 376 5.59 3.04 4.98
N ASP A 377 5.90 2.48 3.81
CA ASP A 377 4.99 1.62 3.05
C ASP A 377 4.69 0.30 3.75
N GLY A 378 3.60 -0.34 3.35
CA GLY A 378 3.10 -1.55 3.98
C GLY A 378 2.29 -1.28 5.24
N TYR A 379 1.78 -0.06 5.43
CA TYR A 379 0.87 0.25 6.53
C TYR A 379 -0.42 -0.55 6.39
N ARG A 380 -0.73 -1.33 7.42
CA ARG A 380 -1.98 -2.06 7.56
C ARG A 380 -2.85 -1.29 8.56
N PRO A 381 -3.97 -0.67 8.14
CA PRO A 381 -4.82 0.06 9.07
C PRO A 381 -5.36 -0.87 10.16
N PRO A 382 -5.53 -0.40 11.41
CA PRO A 382 -6.10 -1.22 12.46
C PRO A 382 -7.50 -1.71 12.06
N GLN A 383 -7.80 -2.97 12.37
CA GLN A 383 -9.10 -3.59 12.11
C GLN A 383 -10.13 -3.11 13.17
N THR A 384 -10.53 -1.85 13.11
CA THR A 384 -11.47 -1.29 14.10
C THR A 384 -12.93 -1.53 13.72
N ALA A 385 -13.80 -1.38 14.72
CA ALA A 385 -15.25 -1.42 14.56
C ALA A 385 -15.72 -0.40 13.49
N GLU A 386 -15.15 0.79 13.51
CA GLU A 386 -15.46 1.88 12.56
C GLU A 386 -15.04 1.52 11.14
N ALA A 387 -13.90 0.84 10.98
CA ALA A 387 -13.40 0.47 9.67
C ALA A 387 -14.23 -0.63 8.99
N LEU A 388 -14.78 -1.55 9.77
CA LEU A 388 -15.55 -2.70 9.30
C LEU A 388 -17.06 -2.44 9.20
N ALA A 389 -17.59 -1.45 9.94
CA ALA A 389 -19.01 -1.12 9.91
C ALA A 389 -19.57 -0.87 8.49
N PRO A 390 -18.92 -0.07 7.60
CA PRO A 390 -19.44 0.13 6.25
C PRO A 390 -19.44 -1.14 5.39
N ALA A 391 -18.47 -2.04 5.60
CA ALA A 391 -18.41 -3.32 4.89
C ALA A 391 -19.54 -4.24 5.35
N LEU A 392 -19.80 -4.27 6.66
CA LEU A 392 -20.89 -5.01 7.27
C LEU A 392 -22.27 -4.47 6.85
N ASP A 393 -22.45 -3.15 6.79
CA ASP A 393 -23.68 -2.53 6.29
C ASP A 393 -23.98 -2.93 4.85
N ARG A 394 -22.97 -2.86 3.97
CA ARG A 394 -23.12 -3.28 2.56
C ARG A 394 -23.46 -4.75 2.44
N TRP A 395 -22.89 -5.60 3.29
CA TRP A 395 -23.21 -7.02 3.31
C TRP A 395 -24.64 -7.26 3.81
N LEU A 396 -25.05 -6.66 4.93
CA LEU A 396 -26.41 -6.75 5.46
C LEU A 396 -27.45 -6.22 4.46
N ALA A 397 -27.15 -5.17 3.71
CA ALA A 397 -28.05 -4.67 2.67
C ALA A 397 -28.31 -5.69 1.54
N ARG A 398 -27.32 -6.53 1.21
CA ARG A 398 -27.43 -7.55 0.16
C ARG A 398 -27.90 -8.91 0.66
N SER A 399 -27.52 -9.29 1.87
CA SER A 399 -27.65 -10.66 2.38
C SER A 399 -28.42 -10.76 3.69
N GLY A 400 -28.87 -9.63 4.26
CA GLY A 400 -29.61 -9.58 5.53
C GLY A 400 -31.12 -9.82 5.40
N SER A 401 -31.62 -10.29 4.26
CA SER A 401 -33.04 -10.62 4.10
C SER A 401 -33.38 -11.89 4.86
N VAL A 402 -34.40 -11.83 5.72
CA VAL A 402 -34.86 -12.97 6.53
C VAL A 402 -36.09 -13.56 5.86
N CYS A 403 -35.98 -14.76 5.30
CA CYS A 403 -37.06 -15.39 4.54
C CYS A 403 -37.44 -16.77 5.09
N VAL A 404 -38.66 -17.22 4.80
CA VAL A 404 -39.22 -18.45 5.37
C VAL A 404 -38.77 -19.72 4.65
N ALA A 405 -37.90 -19.63 3.64
CA ALA A 405 -37.33 -20.73 2.87
C ALA A 405 -38.41 -21.60 2.21
N ARG A 406 -39.33 -20.97 1.48
CA ARG A 406 -40.43 -21.63 0.75
C ARG A 406 -40.56 -21.04 -0.67
N PRO A 407 -39.71 -21.45 -1.61
CA PRO A 407 -39.78 -20.96 -2.99
C PRO A 407 -40.90 -21.64 -3.81
N ASP A 408 -41.31 -22.85 -3.41
CA ASP A 408 -42.21 -23.69 -4.20
C ASP A 408 -43.65 -23.60 -3.68
N TRP A 409 -44.54 -23.03 -4.51
CA TRP A 409 -45.98 -22.89 -4.25
C TRP A 409 -46.78 -23.52 -5.40
N PRO A 410 -47.96 -24.13 -5.15
CA PRO A 410 -48.64 -24.28 -3.87
C PRO A 410 -48.01 -25.32 -2.93
N ILE A 411 -48.40 -25.31 -1.65
CA ILE A 411 -47.94 -26.28 -0.66
C ILE A 411 -49.13 -27.06 -0.10
N ASP A 412 -49.07 -28.39 -0.20
CA ASP A 412 -50.07 -29.31 0.33
C ASP A 412 -49.69 -29.81 1.73
N VAL A 413 -50.65 -29.83 2.64
CA VAL A 413 -50.50 -30.39 4.01
C VAL A 413 -51.56 -31.45 4.22
N SER A 414 -51.14 -32.70 4.42
CA SER A 414 -52.04 -33.83 4.68
C SER A 414 -52.40 -33.96 6.17
N ALA A 415 -53.40 -34.78 6.49
CA ALA A 415 -53.70 -35.14 7.88
C ALA A 415 -52.51 -35.84 8.58
N ARG A 416 -51.69 -36.59 7.81
CA ARG A 416 -50.46 -37.23 8.32
C ARG A 416 -49.44 -36.16 8.73
N ASP A 417 -49.31 -35.09 7.95
CA ASP A 417 -48.41 -33.97 8.27
C ASP A 417 -48.83 -33.22 9.55
N VAL A 418 -50.13 -33.06 9.75
CA VAL A 418 -50.69 -32.46 10.97
C VAL A 418 -50.42 -33.35 12.18
N ALA A 419 -50.69 -34.65 12.08
CA ALA A 419 -50.42 -35.61 13.15
C ALA A 419 -48.93 -35.71 13.50
N ALA A 420 -48.05 -35.64 12.50
CA ALA A 420 -46.60 -35.64 12.67
C ALA A 420 -46.05 -34.28 13.15
N GLY A 421 -46.87 -33.22 13.17
CA GLY A 421 -46.44 -31.87 13.52
C GLY A 421 -45.32 -31.39 12.59
N THR A 422 -45.47 -31.53 11.27
CA THR A 422 -44.43 -31.06 10.35
C THR A 422 -44.30 -29.53 10.39
N ARG A 423 -43.16 -29.02 9.89
CA ARG A 423 -42.93 -27.58 9.77
C ARG A 423 -44.07 -26.88 9.01
N ASN A 424 -44.54 -27.49 7.92
CA ASN A 424 -45.62 -26.96 7.09
C ASN A 424 -46.96 -26.94 7.82
N ALA A 425 -47.29 -28.02 8.53
CA ALA A 425 -48.52 -28.12 9.32
C ALA A 425 -48.61 -27.06 10.43
N ARG A 426 -47.48 -26.63 11.00
CA ARG A 426 -47.44 -25.54 11.99
C ARG A 426 -47.46 -24.14 11.37
N GLN A 427 -46.74 -23.94 10.28
CA GLN A 427 -46.43 -22.59 9.76
C GLN A 427 -47.47 -22.05 8.79
N LEU A 428 -48.03 -22.88 7.91
CA LEU A 428 -48.97 -22.43 6.89
C LEU A 428 -50.30 -21.90 7.45
N PRO A 429 -50.88 -22.47 8.52
CA PRO A 429 -52.04 -21.86 9.18
C PRO A 429 -51.77 -20.45 9.68
N ALA A 430 -50.57 -20.18 10.22
CA ALA A 430 -50.21 -18.85 10.70
C ALA A 430 -49.99 -17.86 9.54
N LEU A 431 -49.40 -18.29 8.42
CA LEU A 431 -49.33 -17.47 7.21
C LEU A 431 -50.72 -17.20 6.62
N ALA A 432 -51.66 -18.14 6.75
CA ALA A 432 -53.04 -17.95 6.32
C ALA A 432 -53.78 -16.96 7.22
N HIS A 433 -53.55 -17.03 8.53
CA HIS A 433 -54.05 -16.05 9.50
C HIS A 433 -53.54 -14.64 9.17
N ALA A 434 -52.27 -14.50 8.80
CA ALA A 434 -51.68 -13.25 8.37
C ALA A 434 -52.08 -12.81 6.93
N GLY A 435 -52.95 -13.57 6.25
CA GLY A 435 -53.46 -13.22 4.93
C GLY A 435 -52.48 -13.40 3.76
N LEU A 436 -51.33 -14.04 3.99
CA LEU A 436 -50.32 -14.27 2.94
C LEU A 436 -50.65 -15.47 2.04
N VAL A 437 -51.42 -16.43 2.58
CA VAL A 437 -51.84 -17.62 1.85
C VAL A 437 -53.32 -17.90 2.08
N THR A 438 -53.99 -18.49 1.11
CA THR A 438 -55.34 -19.05 1.26
C THR A 438 -55.25 -20.57 1.33
N ALA A 439 -56.16 -21.18 2.08
CA ALA A 439 -56.20 -22.62 2.27
C ALA A 439 -57.52 -23.18 1.74
N HIS A 440 -57.46 -24.17 0.85
CA HIS A 440 -58.63 -24.86 0.30
C HIS A 440 -58.47 -26.39 0.40
N GLU A 441 -59.58 -27.11 0.28
CA GLU A 441 -59.54 -28.57 0.22
C GLU A 441 -58.95 -29.03 -1.12
N GLY A 442 -58.03 -29.98 -1.04
CA GLY A 442 -57.31 -30.51 -2.20
C GLY A 442 -56.99 -32.00 -2.02
N TYR A 443 -56.31 -32.54 -3.01
CA TYR A 443 -55.84 -33.92 -2.99
C TYR A 443 -54.43 -33.98 -3.59
N VAL A 444 -53.58 -34.83 -3.03
CA VAL A 444 -52.29 -35.19 -3.61
C VAL A 444 -52.26 -36.70 -3.83
N ASP A 445 -51.83 -37.08 -5.04
CA ASP A 445 -51.67 -38.47 -5.43
C ASP A 445 -50.29 -38.96 -4.95
N TYR A 446 -50.24 -39.78 -3.90
CA TYR A 446 -49.03 -40.40 -3.38
C TYR A 446 -48.82 -41.73 -4.08
N ARG A 447 -47.62 -41.96 -4.65
CA ARG A 447 -47.28 -43.25 -5.26
C ARG A 447 -46.44 -44.06 -4.29
N ASP A 448 -46.92 -45.24 -3.91
CA ASP A 448 -46.15 -46.15 -3.06
C ASP A 448 -45.00 -46.82 -3.82
N GLU A 449 -44.15 -47.56 -3.10
CA GLU A 449 -42.97 -48.25 -3.66
C GLU A 449 -43.35 -49.34 -4.69
N GLN A 450 -44.61 -49.82 -4.69
CA GLN A 450 -45.13 -50.77 -5.68
C GLN A 450 -45.82 -50.07 -6.87
N GLY A 451 -45.84 -48.74 -6.90
CA GLY A 451 -46.37 -47.94 -8.00
C GLY A 451 -47.88 -47.69 -7.92
N ALA A 452 -48.57 -48.11 -6.86
CA ALA A 452 -49.98 -47.81 -6.67
C ALA A 452 -50.17 -46.35 -6.21
N VAL A 453 -51.20 -45.69 -6.74
CA VAL A 453 -51.49 -44.29 -6.46
C VAL A 453 -52.58 -44.19 -5.40
N GLU A 454 -52.23 -43.72 -4.21
CA GLU A 454 -53.15 -43.35 -3.13
C GLU A 454 -53.49 -41.87 -3.24
N ARG A 455 -54.77 -41.53 -3.45
CA ARG A 455 -55.23 -40.14 -3.42
C ARG A 455 -55.48 -39.70 -1.98
N VAL A 456 -54.62 -38.84 -1.45
CA VAL A 456 -54.67 -38.38 -0.06
C VAL A 456 -55.33 -37.00 0.00
N PRO A 457 -56.37 -36.78 0.83
CA PRO A 457 -56.93 -35.45 1.04
C PRO A 457 -55.93 -34.54 1.75
N THR A 458 -55.78 -33.32 1.22
CA THR A 458 -54.84 -32.31 1.72
C THR A 458 -55.53 -30.97 1.93
N ARG A 459 -54.94 -30.14 2.78
CA ARG A 459 -55.17 -28.69 2.78
C ARG A 459 -54.12 -28.05 1.87
N ARG A 460 -54.55 -27.51 0.73
CA ARG A 460 -53.67 -26.84 -0.23
C ARG A 460 -53.57 -25.36 0.12
N TYR A 461 -52.35 -24.87 0.24
CA TYR A 461 -52.03 -23.47 0.51
C TYR A 461 -51.47 -22.79 -0.73
N GLU A 462 -52.09 -21.68 -1.12
CA GLU A 462 -51.69 -20.85 -2.27
C GLU A 462 -51.41 -19.42 -1.85
N LEU A 463 -50.48 -18.76 -2.52
CA LEU A 463 -50.19 -17.35 -2.25
C LEU A 463 -51.39 -16.47 -2.59
N THR A 464 -51.76 -15.59 -1.65
CA THR A 464 -52.66 -14.48 -1.95
C THR A 464 -51.93 -13.41 -2.77
N GLU A 465 -52.66 -12.37 -3.18
CA GLU A 465 -52.02 -11.19 -3.78
C GLU A 465 -51.03 -10.52 -2.80
N ALA A 466 -51.40 -10.41 -1.52
CA ALA A 466 -50.50 -9.93 -0.48
C ALA A 466 -49.27 -10.84 -0.31
N GLY A 467 -49.45 -12.16 -0.39
CA GLY A 467 -48.35 -13.13 -0.38
C GLY A 467 -47.39 -12.94 -1.55
N ARG A 468 -47.90 -12.78 -2.77
CA ARG A 468 -47.07 -12.52 -3.96
C ARG A 468 -46.29 -11.21 -3.85
N GLN A 469 -46.91 -10.15 -3.33
CA GLN A 469 -46.26 -8.86 -3.12
C GLN A 469 -45.18 -8.90 -2.01
N ALA A 470 -45.26 -9.88 -1.11
CA ALA A 470 -44.26 -10.11 -0.07
C ALA A 470 -43.08 -10.99 -0.53
N LEU A 471 -43.08 -11.45 -1.79
CA LEU A 471 -41.96 -12.21 -2.34
C LEU A 471 -40.75 -11.29 -2.61
N GLN A 472 -39.58 -11.70 -2.15
CA GLN A 472 -38.30 -11.06 -2.42
C GLN A 472 -37.28 -12.14 -2.84
N PRO A 473 -36.15 -11.79 -3.47
CA PRO A 473 -35.09 -12.75 -3.73
C PRO A 473 -34.59 -13.39 -2.41
N GLY A 474 -34.78 -14.70 -2.28
CA GLY A 474 -34.25 -15.51 -1.20
C GLY A 474 -32.73 -15.71 -1.34
N ARG A 475 -32.15 -16.45 -0.40
CA ARG A 475 -30.69 -16.65 -0.31
C ARG A 475 -30.09 -17.35 -1.54
N ASP A 476 -30.86 -18.20 -2.21
CA ASP A 476 -30.50 -18.90 -3.44
C ASP A 476 -30.92 -18.15 -4.72
N GLY A 477 -31.41 -16.91 -4.57
CA GLY A 477 -31.90 -16.07 -5.65
C GLY A 477 -33.32 -16.41 -6.11
N LYS A 478 -33.96 -17.45 -5.57
CA LYS A 478 -35.36 -17.76 -5.89
C LYS A 478 -36.31 -16.85 -5.11
N PRO A 479 -37.48 -16.47 -5.68
CA PRO A 479 -38.49 -15.72 -4.94
C PRO A 479 -38.93 -16.49 -3.68
N ASP A 480 -38.91 -15.83 -2.53
CA ASP A 480 -39.31 -16.39 -1.24
C ASP A 480 -40.08 -15.36 -0.42
N LEU A 481 -40.93 -15.81 0.50
CA LEU A 481 -41.64 -14.94 1.42
C LEU A 481 -40.66 -14.43 2.48
N CYS A 482 -40.30 -13.16 2.38
CA CYS A 482 -39.35 -12.54 3.30
C CYS A 482 -40.07 -11.74 4.40
N ALA A 483 -39.68 -12.00 5.64
CA ALA A 483 -40.25 -11.41 6.86
C ALA A 483 -39.66 -10.05 7.20
N GLY A 484 -38.54 -9.67 6.61
CA GLY A 484 -37.91 -8.36 6.84
C GLY A 484 -36.42 -8.34 6.49
N GLN A 485 -35.77 -7.25 6.88
CA GLN A 485 -34.34 -7.00 6.62
C GLN A 485 -33.58 -6.73 7.92
N LEU A 486 -32.43 -7.38 8.09
CA LEU A 486 -31.46 -7.04 9.12
C LEU A 486 -30.69 -5.76 8.73
N ALA A 487 -30.47 -4.88 9.70
CA ALA A 487 -29.64 -3.69 9.56
C ALA A 487 -28.66 -3.62 10.74
N LEU A 488 -27.50 -3.01 10.54
CA LEU A 488 -26.52 -2.81 11.60
C LEU A 488 -27.07 -1.85 12.65
N GLU A 489 -26.99 -2.22 13.93
CA GLU A 489 -27.14 -1.29 15.04
C GLU A 489 -25.77 -0.67 15.36
N ARG A 490 -24.80 -1.53 15.68
CA ARG A 490 -23.40 -1.18 15.93
C ARG A 490 -22.52 -2.42 15.90
N VAL A 491 -21.25 -2.23 15.58
CA VAL A 491 -20.23 -3.25 15.83
C VAL A 491 -19.89 -3.25 17.32
N VAL A 492 -19.83 -4.44 17.92
CA VAL A 492 -19.49 -4.64 19.34
C VAL A 492 -18.00 -4.88 19.49
N ARG A 493 -17.43 -5.80 18.71
CA ARG A 493 -16.01 -6.11 18.69
C ARG A 493 -15.57 -6.73 17.37
N VAL A 494 -14.28 -6.61 17.09
CA VAL A 494 -13.61 -7.24 15.95
C VAL A 494 -12.53 -8.17 16.49
N GLU A 495 -12.61 -9.44 16.11
CA GLU A 495 -11.66 -10.47 16.50
C GLU A 495 -10.81 -10.87 15.27
N PRO A 496 -9.49 -10.62 15.27
CA PRO A 496 -8.62 -11.10 14.21
C PRO A 496 -8.68 -12.64 14.12
N ARG A 497 -8.85 -13.20 12.92
CA ARG A 497 -8.73 -14.66 12.73
C ARG A 497 -7.34 -14.99 12.21
N HIS A 498 -6.57 -15.73 12.99
CA HIS A 498 -5.26 -16.24 12.58
C HIS A 498 -5.43 -17.54 11.79
N GLY A 499 -5.31 -17.47 10.46
CA GLY A 499 -5.02 -18.64 9.62
C GLY A 499 -3.51 -18.95 9.63
N THR A 500 -3.11 -20.12 9.13
CA THR A 500 -1.70 -20.58 9.05
C THR A 500 -0.86 -19.83 8.00
N GLY A 501 -1.27 -18.63 7.60
CA GLY A 501 -0.58 -17.71 6.72
C GLY A 501 -1.01 -16.28 7.08
N ASP A 502 -0.04 -15.38 7.19
CA ASP A 502 -0.11 -13.93 7.48
C ASP A 502 -1.26 -13.44 8.39
N ALA A 503 -0.91 -13.07 9.62
CA ALA A 503 -1.81 -12.42 10.57
C ALA A 503 -2.31 -11.07 9.99
N GLY A 504 -3.55 -11.03 9.51
CA GLY A 504 -4.19 -9.78 9.08
C GLY A 504 -5.20 -9.88 7.96
N GLU A 505 -5.32 -11.02 7.28
CA GLU A 505 -6.23 -11.13 6.13
C GLU A 505 -7.67 -11.49 6.49
N HIS A 506 -7.95 -11.96 7.71
CA HIS A 506 -9.30 -12.35 8.14
C HIS A 506 -9.70 -11.72 9.48
N ALA A 507 -10.97 -11.33 9.60
CA ALA A 507 -11.57 -10.78 10.81
C ALA A 507 -12.96 -11.36 11.06
N SER A 508 -13.28 -11.62 12.32
CA SER A 508 -14.62 -11.94 12.79
C SER A 508 -15.25 -10.71 13.42
N VAL A 509 -16.36 -10.23 12.88
CA VAL A 509 -17.05 -9.04 13.35
C VAL A 509 -18.28 -9.44 14.14
N HIS A 510 -18.31 -9.07 15.42
CA HIS A 510 -19.46 -9.24 16.30
C HIS A 510 -20.26 -7.95 16.33
N TYR A 511 -21.56 -8.02 16.07
CA TYR A 511 -22.42 -6.84 15.92
C TYR A 511 -23.81 -7.04 16.48
N LEU A 512 -24.42 -5.93 16.92
CA LEU A 512 -25.85 -5.88 17.23
C LEU A 512 -26.61 -5.48 15.97
N TYR A 513 -27.83 -5.97 15.84
CA TYR A 513 -28.68 -5.74 14.67
C TYR A 513 -30.02 -5.10 15.06
N ARG A 514 -30.63 -4.40 14.09
CA ARG A 514 -32.05 -4.08 14.05
C ARG A 514 -32.73 -4.99 13.04
N PHE A 515 -33.94 -5.46 13.35
CA PHE A 515 -34.74 -6.23 12.40
C PHE A 515 -35.92 -5.39 11.90
N LYS A 516 -35.83 -4.93 10.66
CA LYS A 516 -36.92 -4.20 9.98
C LYS A 516 -37.96 -5.21 9.50
N ALA A 517 -38.76 -5.70 10.44
CA ALA A 517 -39.80 -6.70 10.19
C ALA A 517 -40.98 -6.10 9.41
N LEU A 518 -41.47 -6.84 8.41
CA LEU A 518 -42.72 -6.55 7.74
C LEU A 518 -43.90 -6.74 8.71
N PRO A 519 -45.05 -6.06 8.48
CA PRO A 519 -46.18 -6.09 9.41
C PRO A 519 -46.65 -7.50 9.78
N TRP A 520 -46.74 -8.40 8.79
CA TRP A 520 -47.19 -9.77 9.02
C TRP A 520 -46.25 -10.59 9.91
N ALA A 521 -44.95 -10.28 9.91
CA ALA A 521 -43.96 -11.00 10.70
C ALA A 521 -44.03 -10.63 12.19
N GLN A 522 -44.71 -9.52 12.53
CA GLN A 522 -44.90 -9.06 13.90
C GLN A 522 -46.13 -9.69 14.57
N ASP A 523 -47.00 -10.35 13.79
CA ASP A 523 -48.19 -11.02 14.27
C ASP A 523 -47.87 -12.13 15.29
N ALA A 524 -48.68 -12.23 16.35
CA ALA A 524 -48.41 -13.13 17.47
C ALA A 524 -48.54 -14.61 17.09
N GLU A 525 -49.49 -14.98 16.21
CA GLU A 525 -49.66 -16.35 15.73
C GLU A 525 -48.50 -16.72 14.78
N VAL A 526 -48.08 -15.78 13.93
CA VAL A 526 -46.89 -15.95 13.09
C VAL A 526 -45.64 -16.15 13.95
N ARG A 527 -45.39 -15.30 14.94
CA ARG A 527 -44.22 -15.41 15.81
C ARG A 527 -44.17 -16.75 16.55
N ARG A 528 -45.32 -17.26 17.01
CA ARG A 528 -45.41 -18.59 17.65
C ARG A 528 -45.07 -19.72 16.68
N ALA A 529 -45.49 -19.62 15.42
CA ALA A 529 -45.24 -20.63 14.39
C ALA A 529 -43.82 -20.54 13.77
N PHE A 530 -43.17 -19.39 13.90
CA PHE A 530 -41.83 -19.10 13.38
C PHE A 530 -40.89 -18.61 14.50
N PRO A 531 -40.35 -19.53 15.34
CA PRO A 531 -39.49 -19.17 16.47
C PRO A 531 -38.28 -18.29 16.12
N LEU A 532 -37.74 -18.44 14.90
CA LEU A 532 -36.65 -17.58 14.42
C LEU A 532 -37.08 -16.09 14.33
N LEU A 533 -38.29 -15.81 13.85
CA LEU A 533 -38.79 -14.43 13.73
C LEU A 533 -39.01 -13.83 15.11
N ASP A 534 -39.55 -14.63 16.04
CA ASP A 534 -39.73 -14.22 17.42
C ASP A 534 -38.38 -13.92 18.11
N ALA A 535 -37.40 -14.81 17.95
CA ALA A 535 -36.04 -14.61 18.46
C ALA A 535 -35.38 -13.37 17.88
N LEU A 536 -35.55 -13.11 16.58
CA LEU A 536 -34.99 -11.92 15.92
C LEU A 536 -35.60 -10.63 16.44
N LEU A 537 -36.92 -10.59 16.63
CA LEU A 537 -37.65 -9.45 17.16
C LEU A 537 -37.30 -9.16 18.62
N GLN A 538 -37.13 -10.19 19.45
CA GLN A 538 -36.77 -10.05 20.87
C GLN A 538 -35.29 -9.71 21.06
N GLY A 539 -34.42 -10.23 20.18
CA GLY A 539 -32.97 -10.07 20.28
C GLY A 539 -32.42 -8.77 19.67
N GLN A 540 -33.22 -7.99 18.96
CA GLN A 540 -32.75 -6.75 18.32
C GLN A 540 -32.12 -5.79 19.35
N GLY A 541 -30.92 -5.30 19.05
CA GLY A 541 -30.15 -4.44 19.96
C GLY A 541 -29.59 -5.13 21.22
N GLN A 542 -29.79 -6.44 21.40
CA GLN A 542 -29.34 -7.19 22.58
C GLN A 542 -28.46 -8.40 22.23
N HIS A 543 -28.82 -9.14 21.18
CA HIS A 543 -28.11 -10.33 20.77
C HIS A 543 -27.02 -10.00 19.73
N GLU A 544 -25.82 -10.51 19.98
CA GLU A 544 -24.72 -10.41 19.03
C GLU A 544 -24.87 -11.43 17.89
N MET A 545 -24.73 -10.94 16.66
CA MET A 545 -24.49 -11.75 15.49
C MET A 545 -23.02 -11.66 15.10
N GLN A 546 -22.55 -12.64 14.33
CA GLN A 546 -21.16 -12.75 13.90
C GLN A 546 -21.09 -12.90 12.39
N GLN A 547 -20.19 -12.15 11.74
CA GLN A 547 -19.88 -12.30 10.32
C GLN A 547 -18.37 -12.25 10.12
N SER A 548 -17.84 -13.20 9.33
CA SER A 548 -16.41 -13.21 8.97
C SER A 548 -16.15 -12.37 7.71
N PHE A 549 -14.99 -11.74 7.66
CA PHE A 549 -14.52 -10.96 6.53
C PHE A 549 -13.08 -11.32 6.22
N HIS A 550 -12.69 -11.13 4.97
CA HIS A 550 -11.30 -11.09 4.54
C HIS A 550 -10.99 -9.82 3.75
N VAL A 551 -9.69 -9.54 3.56
CA VAL A 551 -9.23 -8.39 2.76
C VAL A 551 -8.97 -8.84 1.32
N GLU A 552 -9.62 -8.21 0.36
CA GLU A 552 -9.25 -8.29 -1.07
C GLU A 552 -8.79 -6.90 -1.54
N GLY A 553 -7.49 -6.78 -1.86
CA GLY A 553 -6.88 -5.49 -2.20
C GLY A 553 -6.91 -4.51 -1.01
N ALA A 554 -7.72 -3.44 -1.13
CA ALA A 554 -7.92 -2.45 -0.07
C ALA A 554 -9.31 -2.54 0.58
N ALA A 555 -10.13 -3.54 0.23
CA ALA A 555 -11.51 -3.66 0.67
C ALA A 555 -11.73 -4.88 1.56
N TRP A 556 -12.59 -4.71 2.57
CA TRP A 556 -13.12 -5.80 3.36
C TRP A 556 -14.30 -6.47 2.63
N VAL A 557 -14.18 -7.77 2.41
CA VAL A 557 -15.16 -8.61 1.73
C VAL A 557 -15.68 -9.63 2.73
N ALA A 558 -17.00 -9.76 2.84
CA ALA A 558 -17.61 -10.73 3.74
C ALA A 558 -17.38 -12.16 3.21
N ASP A 559 -16.97 -13.06 4.08
CA ASP A 559 -16.88 -14.48 3.76
C ASP A 559 -18.30 -14.97 3.44
N LEU A 560 -18.51 -15.45 2.22
CA LEU A 560 -19.69 -16.23 1.90
C LEU A 560 -19.58 -17.49 2.75
N THR A 561 -20.44 -17.63 3.76
CA THR A 561 -20.46 -18.82 4.61
C THR A 561 -20.52 -20.07 3.73
N VAL A 562 -19.37 -20.74 3.60
CA VAL A 562 -19.29 -22.13 3.15
C VAL A 562 -19.83 -22.95 4.32
N GLU A 563 -20.93 -23.64 4.07
CA GLU A 563 -21.49 -24.79 4.80
C GLU A 563 -21.09 -24.98 6.28
N GLY A 564 -22.11 -25.03 7.15
CA GLY A 564 -22.06 -25.92 8.32
C GLY A 564 -22.26 -25.28 9.68
N THR A 565 -23.49 -24.88 9.97
CA THR A 565 -24.11 -25.19 11.27
C THR A 565 -25.60 -25.41 11.03
N ARG A 566 -26.00 -26.67 11.20
CA ARG A 566 -27.39 -27.15 11.19
C ARG A 566 -28.13 -26.67 12.44
#